data_AF-A0A1B9B3J3-F1
#
_entry.id   AF-A0A1B9B3J3-F1
#
_cell.length_a   1.000
_cell.length_b   1.000
_cell.length_c   1.000
_cell.angle_alpha   90.00
_cell.angle_beta   90.00
_cell.angle_gamma   90.00
#
_symmetry.space_group_name_H-M   'P 1'
#
loop_
_entity.id
_entity.type
_entity.pdbx_description
1 polymer ?
#
loop_
_entity_poly.entity_id
_entity_poly.type
_entity_poly.pdbx_seq_one_letter_code
_entity_poly.pdbx_strand_id
1 'polypeptide(L)'
;MRIALYIGLLVLTLICSLIHVFRQAKAEERPGEIVLQTFFIAFFILGSSCLWWIFTADNEVTQALGVLTNGVFLGLDIFITLQLSFYLDSHRELFEPKAKQNQENPRYI
;
A
#
# COMPACT_ATOMS: atom_id res chain seq x y z
N MET A 1 -14.47 19.21 -11.94
CA MET A 1 -13.06 19.51 -11.61
C MET A 1 -12.63 18.91 -10.25
N ARG A 2 -13.37 19.14 -9.14
CA ARG A 2 -13.07 18.55 -7.82
C ARG A 2 -12.99 17.01 -7.82
N ILE A 3 -13.87 16.33 -8.56
CA ILE A 3 -13.90 14.86 -8.67
C ILE A 3 -12.65 14.29 -9.35
N ALA A 4 -12.09 14.97 -10.37
CA ALA A 4 -10.89 14.50 -11.06
C ALA A 4 -9.65 14.55 -10.14
N LEU A 5 -9.53 15.61 -9.33
CA LEU A 5 -8.48 15.72 -8.31
C LEU A 5 -8.64 14.64 -7.23
N TYR A 6 -9.88 14.36 -6.81
CA TYR A 6 -10.19 13.32 -5.84
C TYR A 6 -9.83 11.93 -6.37
N ILE A 7 -10.22 11.58 -7.59
CA ILE A 7 -9.83 10.32 -8.23
C ILE A 7 -8.30 10.23 -8.36
N GLY A 8 -7.64 11.34 -8.71
CA GLY A 8 -6.18 11.42 -8.76
C GLY A 8 -5.51 11.09 -7.43
N LEU A 9 -6.04 11.60 -6.31
CA LEU A 9 -5.57 11.27 -4.96
C LEU A 9 -5.74 9.78 -4.63
N LEU A 10 -6.88 9.18 -4.98
CA LEU A 10 -7.11 7.74 -4.77
C LEU A 10 -6.10 6.88 -5.54
N VAL A 11 -5.88 7.21 -6.83
CA VAL A 11 -4.91 6.50 -7.68
C VAL A 11 -3.49 6.68 -7.16
N LEU A 12 -3.13 7.89 -6.72
CA LEU A 12 -1.80 8.17 -6.16
C LEU A 12 -1.55 7.35 -4.89
N THR A 13 -2.57 7.24 -4.03
CA THR A 13 -2.50 6.41 -2.81
C THR A 13 -2.14 4.97 -3.17
N LEU A 14 -2.89 4.38 -4.12
CA LEU A 14 -2.68 3.02 -4.58
C LEU A 14 -1.28 2.82 -5.17
N ILE A 15 -0.81 3.74 -6.01
CA ILE A 15 0.54 3.68 -6.60
C ILE A 15 1.61 3.72 -5.52
N CYS A 16 1.50 4.62 -4.55
CA CYS A 16 2.42 4.72 -3.42
C CYS A 16 2.45 3.43 -2.60
N SER A 17 1.28 2.89 -2.27
CA SER A 17 1.12 1.63 -1.52
C SER A 17 1.78 0.45 -2.26
N LEU A 18 1.52 0.30 -3.57
CA LEU A 18 2.13 -0.76 -4.38
C LEU A 18 3.65 -0.62 -4.49
N ILE A 19 4.17 0.57 -4.78
CA ILE A 19 5.61 0.81 -4.87
C ILE A 19 6.29 0.48 -3.54
N HIS A 20 5.67 0.86 -2.42
CA HIS A 20 6.17 0.58 -1.09
C HIS A 20 6.30 -0.92 -0.83
N VAL A 21 5.23 -1.68 -1.09
CA VAL A 21 5.20 -3.14 -0.95
C VAL A 21 6.28 -3.81 -1.80
N PHE A 22 6.41 -3.42 -3.07
CA PHE A 22 7.44 -3.99 -3.97
C PHE A 22 8.86 -3.68 -3.52
N ARG A 23 9.12 -2.48 -2.97
CA ARG A 23 10.45 -2.12 -2.46
C ARG A 23 10.79 -2.90 -1.19
N GLN A 24 9.85 -3.04 -0.27
CA GLN A 24 10.10 -3.72 1.00
C GLN A 24 10.13 -5.24 0.89
N ALA A 25 9.34 -5.82 0.00
CA ALA A 25 9.44 -7.25 -0.31
C ALA A 25 10.84 -7.62 -0.82
N LYS A 26 11.54 -6.70 -1.51
CA LYS A 26 12.95 -6.87 -1.91
C LYS A 26 13.95 -6.65 -0.78
N ALA A 27 13.57 -5.93 0.28
CA ALA A 27 14.43 -5.60 1.42
C ALA A 27 14.33 -6.64 2.57
N GLU A 28 13.64 -7.76 2.35
CA GLU A 28 13.52 -8.88 3.30
C GLU A 28 12.73 -8.55 4.59
N GLU A 29 11.89 -7.50 4.57
CA GLU A 29 11.04 -7.15 5.72
C GLU A 29 9.86 -8.12 5.88
N ARG A 30 9.38 -8.29 7.13
CA ARG A 30 8.25 -9.19 7.44
C ARG A 30 6.97 -8.66 6.79
N PRO A 31 6.12 -9.52 6.21
CA PRO A 31 4.93 -9.09 5.47
C PRO A 31 3.97 -8.24 6.34
N GLY A 32 3.86 -8.55 7.63
CA GLY A 32 3.05 -7.76 8.57
C GLY A 32 3.55 -6.32 8.77
N GLU A 33 4.86 -6.10 8.73
CA GLU A 33 5.45 -4.76 8.89
C GLU A 33 5.25 -3.93 7.63
N ILE A 34 5.38 -4.56 6.45
CA ILE A 34 5.10 -3.95 5.15
C ILE A 34 3.65 -3.46 5.10
N VAL A 35 2.69 -4.32 5.48
CA VAL A 35 1.27 -3.97 5.47
C VAL A 35 0.97 -2.85 6.46
N LEU A 36 1.57 -2.87 7.65
CA LEU A 36 1.36 -1.85 8.67
C LEU A 36 1.88 -0.47 8.21
N GLN A 37 3.06 -0.43 7.60
CA GLN A 37 3.62 0.82 7.09
C GLN A 37 2.82 1.36 5.90
N THR A 38 2.41 0.48 4.97
CA THR A 38 1.52 0.86 3.87
C THR A 38 0.17 1.36 4.38
N PHE A 39 -0.38 0.75 5.44
CA PHE A 39 -1.59 1.23 6.11
C PHE A 39 -1.43 2.68 6.59
N PHE A 40 -0.33 3.02 7.26
CA PHE A 40 -0.11 4.39 7.71
C PHE A 40 -0.02 5.38 6.56
N ILE A 41 0.69 5.02 5.48
CA ILE A 41 0.80 5.87 4.27
C ILE A 41 -0.59 6.12 3.67
N ALA A 42 -1.36 5.05 3.45
CA ALA A 42 -2.70 5.13 2.88
C ALA A 42 -3.65 5.92 3.80
N PHE A 43 -3.58 5.69 5.11
CA PHE A 43 -4.37 6.39 6.12
C PHE A 43 -4.08 7.89 6.11
N PHE A 44 -2.83 8.32 6.02
CA PHE A 44 -2.49 9.75 5.98
C PHE A 44 -3.03 10.42 4.70
N ILE A 45 -2.87 9.79 3.54
CA ILE A 45 -3.32 10.36 2.26
C ILE A 45 -4.85 10.40 2.19
N LEU A 46 -5.52 9.28 2.47
CA LEU A 46 -6.98 9.18 2.43
C LEU A 46 -7.64 9.94 3.58
N GLY A 47 -7.01 10.00 4.76
CA GLY A 47 -7.46 10.83 5.87
C GLY A 47 -7.40 12.33 5.53
N SER A 48 -6.31 12.78 4.90
CA SER A 48 -6.20 14.16 4.41
C SER A 48 -7.23 14.46 3.30
N SER A 49 -7.47 13.49 2.41
CA SER A 49 -8.51 13.55 1.37
C SER A 49 -9.91 13.65 1.97
N CYS A 50 -10.21 12.89 3.03
CA CYS A 50 -11.46 12.99 3.79
C CYS A 50 -11.68 14.38 4.36
N LEU A 51 -10.67 14.94 5.05
CA LEU A 51 -10.76 16.28 5.63
C LEU A 51 -11.00 17.33 4.54
N TRP A 52 -10.24 17.27 3.45
CA TRP A 52 -10.44 18.14 2.30
C TRP A 52 -11.85 18.05 1.72
N TRP A 53 -12.39 16.82 1.59
CA TRP A 53 -13.73 16.59 1.07
C TRP A 53 -14.82 17.16 1.99
N ILE A 54 -14.67 17.01 3.30
CA ILE A 54 -15.58 17.59 4.30
C ILE A 54 -15.64 19.11 4.16
N PHE A 55 -14.49 19.78 3.99
CA PHE A 55 -14.45 21.25 3.84
C PHE A 55 -14.97 21.76 2.50
N THR A 56 -14.99 20.93 1.45
CA THR A 56 -15.31 21.36 0.08
C THR A 56 -16.66 20.88 -0.45
N ALA A 57 -17.34 19.96 0.24
CA ALA A 57 -18.64 19.48 -0.18
C ALA A 57 -19.76 20.41 0.32
N ASP A 58 -20.69 20.72 -0.59
CA ASP A 58 -21.72 21.74 -0.38
C ASP A 58 -22.95 21.21 0.40
N ASN A 59 -23.04 19.89 0.62
CA ASN A 59 -24.12 19.26 1.38
C ASN A 59 -23.63 18.04 2.19
N GLU A 60 -24.39 17.70 3.24
CA GLU A 60 -24.06 16.62 4.18
C GLU A 60 -24.01 15.24 3.51
N VAL A 61 -24.88 14.99 2.54
CA VAL A 61 -24.94 13.71 1.81
C VAL A 61 -23.65 13.49 1.00
N THR A 62 -23.15 14.51 0.32
CA THR A 62 -21.91 14.45 -0.47
C THR A 62 -20.69 14.34 0.44
N GLN A 63 -20.71 14.98 1.60
CA GLN A 63 -19.68 14.81 2.62
C GLN A 63 -19.62 13.34 3.08
N ALA A 64 -20.76 12.78 3.49
CA ALA A 64 -20.86 11.40 3.95
C ALA A 64 -20.42 10.40 2.86
N LEU A 65 -20.84 10.60 1.61
CA LEU A 65 -20.45 9.76 0.49
C LEU A 65 -18.94 9.81 0.20
N GLY A 66 -18.31 10.97 0.29
CA GLY A 66 -16.87 11.09 0.09
C GLY A 66 -16.07 10.42 1.21
N VAL A 67 -16.49 10.59 2.47
CA VAL A 67 -15.86 9.90 3.60
C VAL A 67 -16.04 8.38 3.49
N LEU A 68 -17.25 7.92 3.15
CA LEU A 68 -17.52 6.49 2.92
C LEU A 68 -16.64 5.93 1.80
N THR A 69 -16.53 6.65 0.69
CA THR A 69 -15.73 6.22 -0.47
C THR A 69 -14.25 6.10 -0.11
N ASN A 70 -13.67 7.08 0.60
CA ASN A 70 -12.29 7.00 1.08
C ASN A 70 -12.10 5.80 2.03
N GLY A 71 -13.05 5.54 2.93
CA GLY A 71 -12.99 4.40 3.85
C GLY A 71 -13.03 3.04 3.13
N VAL A 72 -13.91 2.90 2.14
CA VAL A 72 -13.96 1.71 1.28
C VAL A 72 -12.65 1.54 0.51
N PHE A 73 -12.10 2.63 -0.03
CA PHE A 73 -10.85 2.60 -0.78
C PHE A 73 -9.65 2.22 0.11
N LEU A 74 -9.60 2.74 1.35
CA LEU A 74 -8.59 2.35 2.33
C LEU A 74 -8.66 0.85 2.63
N GLY A 75 -9.87 0.31 2.84
CA GLY A 75 -10.08 -1.12 3.07
C GLY A 75 -9.60 -1.97 1.88
N LEU A 76 -9.90 -1.55 0.65
CA LEU A 76 -9.44 -2.22 -0.57
C LEU A 76 -7.91 -2.17 -0.71
N ASP A 77 -7.29 -1.02 -0.47
CA ASP A 77 -5.84 -0.84 -0.59
C ASP A 77 -5.08 -1.74 0.40
N ILE A 78 -5.54 -1.81 1.65
CA ILE A 78 -4.98 -2.72 2.67
C ILE A 78 -5.17 -4.17 2.25
N PHE A 79 -6.36 -4.54 1.78
CA PHE A 79 -6.66 -5.92 1.38
C PHE A 79 -5.75 -6.37 0.23
N ILE A 80 -5.60 -5.54 -0.81
CA ILE A 80 -4.72 -5.80 -1.95
C ILE A 80 -3.27 -5.90 -1.49
N THR A 81 -2.83 -4.96 -0.64
CA THR A 81 -1.47 -4.94 -0.09
C THR A 81 -1.16 -6.19 0.72
N LEU A 82 -2.10 -6.64 1.56
CA LEU A 82 -1.96 -7.85 2.35
C LEU A 82 -1.82 -9.09 1.45
N GLN A 83 -2.71 -9.24 0.47
CA GLN A 83 -2.66 -10.34 -0.50
C GLN A 83 -1.34 -10.33 -1.28
N LEU A 84 -0.93 -9.17 -1.76
CA LEU A 84 0.33 -9.00 -2.51
C LEU A 84 1.54 -9.31 -1.64
N SER A 85 1.55 -8.86 -0.38
CA SER A 85 2.65 -9.11 0.55
C SER A 85 2.80 -10.60 0.86
N PHE A 86 1.70 -11.31 1.13
CA PHE A 86 1.73 -12.78 1.31
C PHE A 86 2.09 -13.53 0.02
N TYR A 87 1.61 -13.07 -1.13
CA TYR A 87 1.96 -13.67 -2.42
C TYR A 87 3.46 -13.53 -2.71
N LEU A 88 4.03 -12.36 -2.48
CA LEU A 88 5.47 -12.09 -2.66
C LEU A 88 6.32 -12.88 -1.65
N ASP A 89 5.86 -13.03 -0.41
CA ASP A 89 6.53 -13.86 0.60
C ASP A 89 6.50 -15.35 0.21
N SER A 90 5.36 -15.87 -0.24
CA SER A 90 5.19 -17.27 -0.68
C SER A 90 5.96 -17.60 -1.97
N HIS A 91 6.28 -16.61 -2.80
CA HIS A 91 7.07 -16.78 -4.03
C HIS A 91 8.47 -16.17 -3.94
N ARG A 92 8.93 -15.88 -2.72
CA ARG A 92 10.25 -15.31 -2.46
C ARG A 92 11.39 -16.12 -3.09
N GLU A 93 11.29 -17.44 -3.08
CA GLU A 93 12.27 -18.35 -3.70
C GLU A 93 12.40 -18.19 -5.23
N LEU A 94 11.37 -17.66 -5.92
CA LEU A 94 11.41 -17.40 -7.36
C LEU A 94 12.07 -16.05 -7.71
N PHE A 95 12.15 -15.13 -6.75
CA PHE A 95 12.72 -13.79 -6.92
C PHE A 95 14.12 -13.64 -6.32
N GLU A 96 14.62 -14.66 -5.61
CA GLU A 96 16.03 -14.72 -5.23
C GLU A 96 16.88 -15.03 -6.47
N PRO A 97 17.77 -14.12 -6.92
CA PRO A 97 18.87 -14.55 -7.74
C PRO A 97 19.71 -15.53 -6.90
N LYS A 98 20.09 -16.67 -7.49
CA LYS A 98 20.99 -17.71 -6.97
C LYS A 98 22.37 -17.22 -6.43
N ALA A 99 22.54 -15.93 -6.19
CA ALA A 99 23.78 -15.30 -5.73
C ALA A 99 24.05 -15.51 -4.23
N LYS A 100 23.04 -15.73 -3.37
CA LYS A 100 23.28 -15.96 -1.93
C LYS A 100 23.55 -17.42 -1.56
N GLN A 101 23.12 -18.40 -2.37
CA GLN A 101 23.34 -19.82 -2.06
C GLN A 101 24.78 -20.29 -2.30
N ASN A 102 25.63 -19.47 -2.94
CA ASN A 102 27.01 -19.83 -3.27
C ASN A 102 28.08 -19.17 -2.36
N GLN A 103 27.66 -18.45 -1.31
CA GLN A 103 28.58 -17.78 -0.38
C GLN A 103 28.77 -18.48 0.97
N GLU A 104 28.10 -19.62 1.21
CA GLU A 104 28.18 -20.36 2.47
C GLU A 104 28.98 -21.67 2.39
N ASN A 105 30.01 -21.73 1.54
CA ASN A 105 31.01 -22.80 1.65
C ASN A 105 32.43 -22.36 1.24
N PRO A 106 33.22 -21.80 2.16
CA PRO A 106 34.62 -22.13 2.21
C PRO A 106 34.77 -23.42 3.03
N ARG A 107 35.09 -24.50 2.32
CA ARG A 107 35.68 -25.72 2.86
C ARG A 107 36.66 -25.38 3.98
N TYR A 108 36.37 -25.79 5.20
CA TYR A 108 37.44 -26.00 6.17
C TYR A 108 37.99 -27.41 5.95
N ILE A 109 39.27 -27.40 5.55
CA ILE A 109 40.20 -28.50 5.41
C ILE A 109 40.44 -29.13 6.78
#